data_AF-A0A955IH54-F1
#
_entry.id   AF-A0A955IH54-F1
#
_cell.length_a   1.000
_cell.length_b   1.000
_cell.length_c   1.000
_cell.angle_alpha   90.00
_cell.angle_beta   90.00
_cell.angle_gamma   90.00
#
_symmetry.space_group_name_H-M   'P 1'
#
loop_
_entity.id
_entity.type
_entity.pdbx_description
1 polymer ?
#
loop_
_entity_poly.entity_id
_entity_poly.type
_entity_poly.pdbx_seq_one_letter_code
_entity_poly.pdbx_strand_id
1 'polypeptide(L)'
;QDLIREGKPAEALAAVQDEVRKAASDAKPRVFLFQLLSVLGNWDRALTQLNVAADLDKECELMAKVCREAIQCQALRTAVFKGTKSPLIFGEPEEWIGQMVQAATLTAQGHAKAGADLRAKALEAAPAVAGAIEVEDRSGSKPTKKEENFEWVADADSRLGPMLEAIINARYYWIPMHRVRLVTIEAPADLRDMVWLPANFMWSNGGTAVGMLFTRYPGSESSKDGLVQLARKTDWSEDEAGASIGLGQRLLMTDAGDYPILSVRSLRLGGPLTDEEQQTIAMDRMARSGGIPGLGGGPPGNVSFSGGLTARKPGDAPDGPSEPTDAGPNAGGDADGG
;
A
#
# COMPACT_ATOMS: atom_id res chain seq x y z
N GLN A 1 -12.26 0.90 18.21
CA GLN A 1 -11.55 -0.17 17.46
C GLN A 1 -12.50 -1.02 16.61
N ASP A 2 -13.69 -1.37 17.10
CA ASP A 2 -14.64 -2.21 16.35
C ASP A 2 -15.11 -1.59 15.02
N LEU A 3 -15.39 -0.28 15.00
CA LEU A 3 -15.70 0.44 13.75
C LEU A 3 -14.59 0.31 12.68
N ILE A 4 -13.32 0.24 13.10
CA ILE A 4 -12.20 0.00 12.16
C ILE A 4 -12.24 -1.45 11.67
N ARG A 5 -12.55 -2.43 12.53
CA ARG A 5 -12.70 -3.84 12.11
C ARG A 5 -13.84 -3.99 11.10
N GLU A 6 -14.95 -3.30 11.31
CA GLU A 6 -16.10 -3.26 10.41
C GLU A 6 -15.88 -2.48 9.11
N GLY A 7 -14.71 -1.85 8.92
CA GLY A 7 -14.42 -1.11 7.70
C GLY A 7 -15.03 0.30 7.65
N LYS A 8 -15.31 0.91 8.80
CA LYS A 8 -15.98 2.22 8.93
C LYS A 8 -15.05 3.29 9.55
N PRO A 9 -13.97 3.69 8.86
CA PRO A 9 -13.01 4.65 9.41
C PRO A 9 -13.60 6.06 9.61
N ALA A 10 -14.55 6.48 8.78
CA ALA A 10 -15.21 7.77 8.94
C ALA A 10 -16.05 7.85 10.22
N GLU A 11 -16.81 6.79 10.54
CA GLU A 11 -17.60 6.72 11.78
C GLU A 11 -16.70 6.64 13.02
N ALA A 12 -15.56 5.93 12.91
CA ALA A 12 -14.59 5.84 14.00
C ALA A 12 -14.01 7.20 14.39
N LEU A 13 -13.99 8.19 13.48
CA LEU A 13 -13.40 9.50 13.73
C LEU A 13 -14.08 10.23 14.89
N ALA A 14 -15.42 10.25 14.92
CA ALA A 14 -16.18 10.92 15.96
C ALA A 14 -15.91 10.30 17.35
N ALA A 15 -15.89 8.97 17.43
CA ALA A 15 -15.62 8.24 18.66
C ALA A 15 -14.23 8.56 19.22
N VAL A 16 -13.19 8.59 18.38
CA VAL A 16 -11.82 8.90 18.81
C VAL A 16 -11.67 10.36 19.23
N GLN A 17 -12.37 11.29 18.57
CA GLN A 17 -12.38 12.70 18.99
C GLN A 17 -12.95 12.86 20.40
N ASP A 18 -13.99 12.09 20.75
CA ASP A 18 -14.57 12.08 22.09
C ASP A 18 -13.61 11.51 23.14
N GLU A 19 -12.85 10.48 22.80
CA GLU A 19 -11.80 9.92 23.66
C GLU A 19 -10.69 10.96 23.94
N VAL A 20 -10.22 11.66 22.90
CA VAL A 20 -9.22 12.73 23.06
C VAL A 20 -9.75 13.86 23.95
N ARG A 21 -11.05 14.21 23.85
CA ARG A 21 -11.65 15.22 24.74
C ARG A 21 -11.70 14.78 26.20
N LYS A 22 -11.98 13.50 26.46
CA LYS A 22 -12.03 12.93 27.81
C LYS A 22 -10.64 12.76 28.42
N ALA A 23 -9.61 12.54 27.59
CA ALA A 23 -8.24 12.28 28.01
C ALA A 23 -7.26 13.27 27.34
N ALA A 24 -7.49 14.57 27.50
CA ALA A 24 -6.77 15.62 26.76
C ALA A 24 -5.25 15.64 27.00
N SER A 25 -4.78 15.16 28.15
CA SER A 25 -3.35 15.08 28.50
C SER A 25 -2.71 13.72 28.18
N ASP A 26 -3.45 12.77 27.58
CA ASP A 26 -2.92 11.48 27.16
C ASP A 26 -2.50 11.53 25.67
N ALA A 27 -1.30 11.04 25.38
CA ALA A 27 -0.79 10.95 24.01
C ALA A 27 -1.45 9.81 23.22
N LYS A 28 -1.86 8.70 23.85
CA LYS A 28 -2.32 7.50 23.15
C LYS A 28 -3.55 7.73 22.27
N PRO A 29 -4.64 8.37 22.75
CA PRO A 29 -5.79 8.67 21.89
C PRO A 29 -5.44 9.62 20.75
N ARG A 30 -4.44 10.50 20.93
CA ARG A 30 -3.96 11.42 19.89
C ARG A 30 -3.15 10.72 18.82
N VAL A 31 -2.31 9.77 19.21
CA VAL A 31 -1.61 8.89 18.27
C VAL A 31 -2.64 8.14 17.42
N PHE A 32 -3.65 7.53 18.04
CA PHE A 32 -4.69 6.84 17.28
C PHE A 32 -5.47 7.78 16.36
N LEU A 33 -5.82 8.98 16.83
CA LEU A 33 -6.48 10.00 16.02
C LEU A 33 -5.63 10.43 14.82
N PHE A 34 -4.33 10.64 15.00
CA PHE A 34 -3.37 10.93 13.92
C PHE A 34 -3.40 9.83 12.85
N GLN A 35 -3.32 8.56 13.26
CA GLN A 35 -3.29 7.44 12.33
C GLN A 35 -4.60 7.36 11.53
N LEU A 36 -5.75 7.53 12.21
CA LEU A 36 -7.05 7.53 11.56
C LEU A 36 -7.25 8.71 10.60
N LEU A 37 -6.80 9.91 10.99
CA LEU A 37 -6.82 11.09 10.11
C LEU A 37 -5.94 10.87 8.87
N SER A 38 -4.82 10.16 9.00
CA SER A 38 -3.94 9.80 7.87
C SER A 38 -4.62 8.80 6.92
N VAL A 39 -5.36 7.82 7.44
CA VAL A 39 -6.19 6.91 6.62
C VAL A 39 -7.22 7.70 5.80
N LEU A 40 -7.88 8.67 6.44
CA LEU A 40 -8.91 9.53 5.86
C LEU A 40 -8.35 10.71 5.03
N GLY A 41 -7.04 10.84 4.89
CA GLY A 41 -6.42 11.91 4.11
C GLY A 41 -6.53 13.32 4.69
N ASN A 42 -6.88 13.45 5.97
CA ASN A 42 -6.98 14.72 6.67
C ASN A 42 -5.60 15.18 7.18
N TRP A 43 -4.68 15.47 6.25
CA TRP A 43 -3.24 15.64 6.51
C TRP A 43 -2.90 16.72 7.55
N ASP A 44 -3.47 17.93 7.44
CA ASP A 44 -3.18 19.03 8.37
C ASP A 44 -3.63 18.71 9.81
N ARG A 45 -4.80 18.07 9.93
CA ARG A 45 -5.32 17.62 11.21
C ARG A 45 -4.48 16.47 11.76
N ALA A 46 -4.05 15.54 10.91
CA ALA A 46 -3.17 14.43 11.29
C ALA A 46 -1.85 14.96 11.86
N LEU A 47 -1.22 15.92 11.15
CA LEU A 47 0.00 16.59 11.58
C LEU A 47 -0.18 17.32 12.92
N THR A 48 -1.31 18.01 13.10
CA THR A 48 -1.62 18.68 14.36
C THR A 48 -1.67 17.70 15.52
N GLN A 49 -2.40 16.58 15.38
CA GLN A 49 -2.50 15.59 16.45
C GLN A 49 -1.17 14.88 16.73
N LEU A 50 -0.38 14.63 15.68
CA LEU A 50 0.95 14.04 15.79
C LEU A 50 1.91 14.93 16.59
N ASN A 51 1.89 16.24 16.35
CA ASN A 51 2.73 17.19 17.09
C ASN A 51 2.31 17.26 18.56
N VAL A 52 1.01 17.35 18.85
CA VAL A 52 0.54 17.35 20.24
C VAL A 52 0.88 16.03 20.96
N ALA A 53 0.80 14.89 20.27
CA ALA A 53 1.22 13.61 20.86
C ALA A 53 2.71 13.62 21.24
N ALA A 54 3.58 14.17 20.38
CA ALA A 54 5.01 14.30 20.67
C ALA A 54 5.31 15.29 21.81
N ASP A 55 4.52 16.36 21.94
CA ASP A 55 4.66 17.32 23.04
C ASP A 55 4.23 16.73 24.39
N LEU A 56 3.26 15.82 24.39
CA LEU A 56 2.75 15.16 25.60
C LEU A 56 3.61 13.97 26.05
N ASP A 57 4.23 13.26 25.11
CA ASP A 57 5.00 12.06 25.37
C ASP A 57 6.25 11.97 24.49
N LYS A 58 7.43 11.95 25.13
CA LYS A 58 8.72 11.89 24.45
C LYS A 58 8.90 10.59 23.67
N GLU A 59 8.24 9.51 24.05
CA GLU A 59 8.28 8.25 23.28
C GLU A 59 7.69 8.42 21.88
N CYS A 60 6.82 9.43 21.68
CA CYS A 60 6.24 9.74 20.38
C CYS A 60 7.14 10.59 19.47
N GLU A 61 8.26 11.16 19.96
CA GLU A 61 9.09 12.10 19.19
C GLU A 61 9.66 11.50 17.90
N LEU A 62 10.19 10.27 17.99
CA LEU A 62 10.77 9.59 16.81
C LEU A 62 9.69 9.27 15.78
N MET A 63 8.55 8.73 16.22
CA MET A 63 7.39 8.49 15.35
C MET A 63 6.94 9.78 14.68
N ALA A 64 6.84 10.87 15.45
CA ALA A 64 6.44 12.17 14.93
C ALA A 64 7.41 12.69 13.88
N LYS A 65 8.72 12.61 14.12
CA LYS A 65 9.74 12.99 13.14
C LYS A 65 9.56 12.23 11.83
N VAL A 66 9.42 10.91 11.87
CA VAL A 66 9.28 10.08 10.66
C VAL A 66 7.95 10.35 9.93
N CYS A 67 6.85 10.44 10.66
CA CYS A 67 5.51 10.59 10.07
C CYS A 67 5.27 12.00 9.52
N ARG A 68 5.90 13.05 10.06
CA ARG A 68 5.86 14.41 9.47
C ARG A 68 6.39 14.40 8.04
N GLU A 69 7.52 13.74 7.82
CA GLU A 69 8.14 13.62 6.50
C GLU A 69 7.29 12.77 5.56
N ALA A 70 6.65 11.71 6.08
CA ALA A 70 5.74 10.87 5.30
C ALA A 70 4.50 11.65 4.81
N ILE A 71 3.92 12.50 5.67
CA ILE A 71 2.80 13.37 5.30
C ILE A 71 3.21 14.38 4.22
N GLN A 72 4.40 15.00 4.34
CA GLN A 72 4.92 15.90 3.30
C GLN A 72 5.15 15.17 1.97
N CYS A 73 5.71 13.97 2.01
CA CYS A 73 5.89 13.13 0.82
C CYS A 73 4.55 12.76 0.17
N GLN A 74 3.49 12.55 0.95
CA GLN A 74 2.15 12.30 0.44
C GLN A 74 1.60 13.52 -0.34
N ALA A 75 1.83 14.74 0.14
CA ALA A 75 1.45 15.95 -0.60
C ALA A 75 2.19 16.06 -1.94
N LEU A 76 3.50 15.78 -1.96
CA LEU A 76 4.28 15.74 -3.19
C LEU A 76 3.80 14.65 -4.14
N ARG A 77 3.51 13.45 -3.62
CA ARG A 77 2.93 12.34 -4.37
C ARG A 77 1.62 12.73 -5.05
N THR A 78 0.70 13.38 -4.33
CA THR A 78 -0.54 13.92 -4.92
C THR A 78 -0.25 14.91 -6.04
N ALA A 79 0.74 15.80 -5.88
CA ALA A 79 1.10 16.77 -6.91
C ALA A 79 1.70 16.11 -8.17
N VAL A 80 2.45 15.02 -8.01
CA VAL A 80 3.01 14.21 -9.10
C VAL A 80 1.91 13.56 -9.94
N PHE A 81 0.95 12.88 -9.31
CA PHE A 81 -0.16 12.27 -10.05
C PHE A 81 -1.16 13.29 -10.61
N LYS A 82 -1.10 14.55 -10.17
CA LYS A 82 -1.79 15.69 -10.80
C LYS A 82 -0.98 16.34 -11.93
N GLY A 83 0.22 15.84 -12.24
CA GLY A 83 1.09 16.39 -13.29
C GLY A 83 1.64 17.79 -13.00
N THR A 84 1.62 18.23 -11.74
CA THR A 84 2.06 19.58 -11.32
C THR A 84 3.47 19.59 -10.73
N LYS A 85 4.01 18.41 -10.42
CA LYS A 85 5.38 18.17 -9.94
C LYS A 85 5.91 16.88 -10.58
N SER A 86 7.22 16.68 -10.51
CA SER A 86 7.89 15.43 -10.91
C SER A 86 8.43 14.71 -9.67
N PRO A 87 8.42 13.37 -9.65
CA PRO A 87 9.03 12.60 -8.57
C PRO A 87 10.56 12.69 -8.66
N LEU A 88 11.25 12.42 -7.55
CA LEU A 88 12.67 12.11 -7.63
C LEU A 88 12.85 10.71 -8.20
N ILE A 89 13.85 10.54 -9.06
CA ILE A 89 14.25 9.23 -9.58
C ILE A 89 15.42 8.71 -8.75
N PHE A 90 15.33 7.46 -8.33
CA PHE A 90 16.44 6.81 -7.62
C PHE A 90 17.48 6.28 -8.61
N GLY A 91 18.68 6.85 -8.59
CA GLY A 91 19.79 6.51 -9.49
C GLY A 91 19.84 7.38 -10.75
N GLU A 92 20.66 7.00 -11.73
CA GLU A 92 20.89 7.78 -12.95
C GLU A 92 19.64 7.89 -13.86
N PRO A 93 19.47 8.94 -14.65
CA PRO A 93 18.36 9.02 -15.59
C PRO A 93 18.53 8.00 -16.74
N GLU A 94 17.51 7.17 -16.97
CA GLU A 94 17.35 6.41 -18.22
C GLU A 94 16.18 6.98 -19.02
N GLU A 95 16.23 6.84 -20.35
CA GLU A 95 15.24 7.44 -21.23
C GLU A 95 13.81 6.95 -20.91
N TRP A 96 13.64 5.63 -20.75
CA TRP A 96 12.34 5.03 -20.45
C TRP A 96 11.75 5.55 -19.12
N ILE A 97 12.58 5.88 -18.14
CA ILE A 97 12.14 6.47 -16.86
C ILE A 97 11.57 7.87 -17.10
N GLY A 98 12.27 8.69 -17.89
CA GLY A 98 11.78 10.02 -18.27
C GLY A 98 10.46 9.96 -19.02
N GLN A 99 10.33 8.99 -19.94
CA GLN A 99 9.10 8.74 -20.68
C GLN A 99 7.95 8.31 -19.76
N MET A 100 8.18 7.48 -18.73
CA MET A 100 7.16 7.13 -17.72
C MET A 100 6.65 8.35 -16.94
N VAL A 101 7.56 9.22 -16.47
CA VAL A 101 7.19 10.45 -15.75
C VAL A 101 6.41 11.41 -16.66
N GLN A 102 6.83 11.55 -17.91
CA GLN A 102 6.15 12.41 -18.86
C GLN A 102 4.79 11.83 -19.27
N ALA A 103 4.66 10.52 -19.41
CA ALA A 103 3.38 9.85 -19.66
C ALA A 103 2.38 10.10 -18.52
N ALA A 104 2.82 10.01 -17.27
CA ALA A 104 1.99 10.36 -16.11
C ALA A 104 1.55 11.83 -16.14
N THR A 105 2.45 12.74 -16.51
CA THR A 105 2.14 14.18 -16.65
C THR A 105 1.12 14.44 -17.75
N LEU A 106 1.29 13.85 -18.94
CA LEU A 106 0.36 13.96 -20.07
C LEU A 106 -1.03 13.43 -19.68
N THR A 107 -1.08 12.28 -19.03
CA THR A 107 -2.33 11.66 -18.56
C THR A 107 -3.06 12.61 -17.59
N ALA A 108 -2.34 13.20 -16.63
CA ALA A 108 -2.93 14.15 -15.67
C ALA A 108 -3.41 15.47 -16.31
N GLN A 109 -2.87 15.84 -17.48
CA GLN A 109 -3.29 17.01 -18.25
C GLN A 109 -4.46 16.74 -19.22
N GLY A 110 -5.04 15.53 -19.19
CA GLY A 110 -6.13 15.14 -20.09
C GLY A 110 -5.66 14.69 -21.48
N HIS A 111 -4.36 14.45 -21.67
CA HIS A 111 -3.81 13.91 -22.89
C HIS A 111 -3.62 12.38 -22.79
N ALA A 112 -4.68 11.67 -22.39
CA ALA A 112 -4.64 10.24 -22.04
C ALA A 112 -4.02 9.37 -23.14
N LYS A 113 -4.45 9.53 -24.40
CA LYS A 113 -3.89 8.77 -25.54
C LYS A 113 -2.40 9.01 -25.74
N ALA A 114 -1.95 10.27 -25.72
CA ALA A 114 -0.53 10.59 -25.87
C ALA A 114 0.30 10.06 -24.68
N GLY A 115 -0.28 10.10 -23.47
CA GLY A 115 0.30 9.48 -22.29
C GLY A 115 0.44 7.96 -22.44
N ALA A 116 -0.60 7.28 -22.91
CA ALA A 116 -0.58 5.84 -23.15
C ALA A 116 0.44 5.43 -24.23
N ASP A 117 0.50 6.14 -25.36
CA ASP A 117 1.47 5.89 -26.42
C ASP A 117 2.91 6.03 -25.91
N LEU A 118 3.18 7.06 -25.10
CA LEU A 118 4.51 7.28 -24.52
C LEU A 118 4.86 6.22 -23.46
N ARG A 119 3.87 5.82 -22.66
CA ARG A 119 4.02 4.76 -21.66
C ARG A 119 4.33 3.42 -22.31
N ALA A 120 3.64 3.06 -23.39
CA ALA A 120 3.91 1.82 -24.12
C ALA A 120 5.36 1.76 -24.60
N LYS A 121 5.87 2.83 -25.21
CA LYS A 121 7.28 2.95 -25.61
C LYS A 121 8.25 2.80 -24.44
N ALA A 122 7.92 3.42 -23.31
CA ALA A 122 8.74 3.33 -22.11
C ALA A 122 8.79 1.89 -21.57
N LEU A 123 7.65 1.20 -21.55
CA LEU A 123 7.56 -0.19 -21.08
C LEU A 123 8.27 -1.17 -22.01
N GLU A 124 8.22 -0.97 -23.33
CA GLU A 124 9.00 -1.76 -24.29
C GLU A 124 10.52 -1.63 -24.08
N ALA A 125 10.97 -0.45 -23.65
CA ALA A 125 12.39 -0.18 -23.38
C ALA A 125 12.82 -0.52 -21.94
N ALA A 126 11.88 -0.77 -21.03
CA ALA A 126 12.18 -1.02 -19.63
C ALA A 126 12.83 -2.41 -19.45
N PRO A 127 13.92 -2.53 -18.65
CA PRO A 127 14.53 -3.83 -18.38
C PRO A 127 13.59 -4.75 -17.60
N ALA A 128 13.32 -5.94 -18.14
CA ALA A 128 12.70 -7.02 -17.38
C ALA A 128 13.72 -7.61 -16.39
N VAL A 129 13.31 -7.78 -15.13
CA VAL A 129 14.18 -8.35 -14.09
C VAL A 129 13.44 -9.46 -13.37
N ALA A 130 13.94 -10.68 -13.55
CA ALA A 130 13.46 -11.87 -12.87
C ALA A 130 13.84 -11.85 -11.38
N GLY A 131 13.06 -12.58 -10.59
CA GLY A 131 13.19 -12.53 -9.15
C GLY A 131 12.35 -13.56 -8.42
N ALA A 132 12.19 -13.31 -7.12
CA ALA A 132 11.29 -14.07 -6.26
C ALA A 132 10.58 -13.15 -5.28
N ILE A 133 9.35 -13.51 -4.94
CA ILE A 133 8.51 -12.79 -3.99
C ILE A 133 8.09 -13.74 -2.87
N GLU A 134 8.37 -13.37 -1.62
CA GLU A 134 7.85 -14.06 -0.44
C GLU A 134 6.57 -13.36 0.01
N VAL A 135 5.48 -14.12 0.09
CA VAL A 135 4.20 -13.66 0.64
C VAL A 135 3.81 -14.45 1.88
N GLU A 136 3.17 -13.76 2.81
CA GLU A 136 2.61 -14.32 4.04
C GLU A 136 1.09 -14.30 3.98
N ASP A 137 0.48 -15.48 4.05
CA ASP A 137 -0.96 -15.65 4.21
C ASP A 137 -1.32 -15.70 5.70
N ARG A 138 -2.26 -14.86 6.10
CA ARG A 138 -2.78 -14.73 7.47
C ARG A 138 -4.26 -15.12 7.60
N SER A 139 -4.87 -15.65 6.54
CA SER A 139 -6.28 -16.04 6.54
C SER A 139 -6.55 -17.30 7.38
N GLY A 140 -5.54 -18.16 7.54
CA GLY A 140 -5.62 -19.38 8.35
C GLY A 140 -5.28 -19.19 9.83
N SER A 141 -5.48 -20.25 10.63
CA SER A 141 -5.22 -20.25 12.08
C SER A 141 -3.74 -20.02 12.45
N LYS A 142 -2.81 -20.22 11.50
CA LYS A 142 -1.39 -19.90 11.63
C LYS A 142 -0.92 -19.22 10.35
N PRO A 143 -0.08 -18.16 10.45
CA PRO A 143 0.53 -17.57 9.28
C PRO A 143 1.37 -18.58 8.52
N THR A 144 1.24 -18.61 7.19
CA THR A 144 2.07 -19.42 6.30
C THR A 144 2.82 -18.51 5.33
N LYS A 145 4.03 -18.91 4.94
CA LYS A 145 4.85 -18.18 3.97
C LYS A 145 5.07 -19.02 2.73
N LYS A 146 5.05 -18.38 1.57
CA LYS A 146 5.33 -18.99 0.27
C LYS A 146 6.26 -18.06 -0.50
N GLU A 147 7.31 -18.62 -1.09
CA GLU A 147 8.15 -17.92 -2.07
C GLU A 147 7.75 -18.38 -3.48
N GLU A 148 7.62 -17.43 -4.40
CA GLU A 148 7.30 -17.68 -5.82
C GLU A 148 8.30 -16.95 -6.71
N ASN A 149 8.79 -17.62 -7.74
CA ASN A 149 9.68 -17.02 -8.74
C ASN A 149 8.85 -16.36 -9.86
N PHE A 150 9.43 -15.37 -10.51
CA PHE A 150 8.83 -14.66 -11.65
C PHE A 150 9.92 -14.19 -12.63
N GLU A 151 9.53 -13.91 -13.87
CA GLU A 151 10.39 -13.38 -14.94
C GLU A 151 10.38 -11.85 -15.00
N TRP A 152 9.29 -11.22 -14.59
CA TRP A 152 9.19 -9.75 -14.47
C TRP A 152 8.27 -9.35 -13.32
N VAL A 153 8.42 -8.11 -12.86
CA VAL A 153 7.54 -7.50 -11.86
C VAL A 153 7.22 -6.07 -12.24
N ALA A 154 5.98 -5.67 -11.97
CA ALA A 154 5.49 -4.31 -12.11
C ALA A 154 4.51 -3.99 -10.98
N ASP A 155 4.21 -2.71 -10.82
CA ASP A 155 3.01 -2.28 -10.12
C ASP A 155 1.80 -2.52 -11.02
N ALA A 156 0.70 -3.02 -10.45
CA ALA A 156 -0.52 -3.31 -11.21
C ALA A 156 -1.23 -2.03 -11.69
N ASP A 157 -0.95 -0.86 -11.09
CA ASP A 157 -1.37 0.43 -11.62
C ASP A 157 -0.52 0.81 -12.84
N SER A 158 -1.19 0.96 -13.98
CA SER A 158 -0.54 1.25 -15.26
C SER A 158 0.24 2.57 -15.23
N ARG A 159 -0.05 3.49 -14.31
CA ARG A 159 0.69 4.75 -14.20
C ARG A 159 2.14 4.54 -13.79
N LEU A 160 2.46 3.43 -13.12
CA LEU A 160 3.75 3.15 -12.50
C LEU A 160 4.56 2.10 -13.26
N GLY A 161 3.96 0.98 -13.69
CA GLY A 161 4.69 -0.09 -14.36
C GLY A 161 5.83 -0.64 -13.48
N PRO A 162 7.04 -0.90 -14.00
CA PRO A 162 8.18 -1.44 -13.24
C PRO A 162 8.86 -0.38 -12.34
N MET A 163 8.06 0.44 -11.66
CA MET A 163 8.46 1.46 -10.70
C MET A 163 7.86 1.18 -9.33
N LEU A 164 8.68 1.29 -8.30
CA LEU A 164 8.25 1.23 -6.91
C LEU A 164 8.23 2.63 -6.30
N GLU A 165 7.14 2.97 -5.60
CA GLU A 165 7.05 4.22 -4.86
C GLU A 165 7.54 4.04 -3.42
N ALA A 166 8.50 4.87 -2.99
CA ALA A 166 8.98 4.83 -1.62
C ALA A 166 9.33 6.21 -1.06
N ILE A 167 9.36 6.29 0.27
CA ILE A 167 9.92 7.40 1.04
C ILE A 167 11.28 6.94 1.56
N ILE A 168 12.34 7.62 1.15
CA ILE A 168 13.71 7.33 1.56
C ILE A 168 14.37 8.64 1.97
N ASN A 169 14.97 8.68 3.15
CA ASN A 169 15.61 9.90 3.68
C ASN A 169 14.69 11.14 3.56
N ALA A 170 13.42 10.99 3.99
CA ALA A 170 12.39 12.03 3.96
C ALA A 170 12.01 12.57 2.57
N ARG A 171 12.30 11.82 1.50
CA ARG A 171 12.00 12.20 0.12
C ARG A 171 11.20 11.13 -0.59
N TYR A 172 10.28 11.57 -1.45
CA TYR A 172 9.47 10.70 -2.29
C TYR A 172 10.21 10.35 -3.59
N TYR A 173 10.35 9.05 -3.84
CA TYR A 173 11.02 8.49 -5.01
C TYR A 173 10.10 7.62 -5.85
N TRP A 174 10.31 7.67 -7.16
CA TRP A 174 10.06 6.56 -8.06
C TRP A 174 11.36 5.79 -8.25
N ILE A 175 11.32 4.49 -7.92
CA ILE A 175 12.47 3.60 -7.92
C ILE A 175 12.27 2.56 -9.02
N PRO A 176 13.08 2.58 -10.09
CA PRO A 176 13.08 1.52 -11.09
C PRO A 176 13.35 0.16 -10.44
N MET A 177 12.48 -0.83 -10.69
CA MET A 177 12.59 -2.13 -10.03
C MET A 177 13.93 -2.81 -10.34
N HIS A 178 14.51 -2.61 -11.53
CA HIS A 178 15.83 -3.16 -11.87
C HIS A 178 16.99 -2.63 -11.00
N ARG A 179 16.78 -1.57 -10.20
CA ARG A 179 17.77 -1.00 -9.26
C ARG A 179 17.63 -1.53 -7.85
N VAL A 180 16.55 -2.26 -7.60
CA VAL A 180 16.30 -2.92 -6.34
C VAL A 180 16.94 -4.29 -6.40
N ARG A 181 17.68 -4.66 -5.36
CA ARG A 181 18.20 -6.01 -5.18
C ARG A 181 17.30 -6.82 -4.26
N LEU A 182 16.90 -6.22 -3.14
CA LEU A 182 15.99 -6.79 -2.17
C LEU A 182 15.17 -5.68 -1.51
N VAL A 183 13.87 -5.89 -1.40
CA VAL A 183 13.02 -5.19 -0.42
C VAL A 183 12.60 -6.21 0.63
N THR A 184 12.82 -5.92 1.91
CA THR A 184 12.19 -6.65 3.01
C THR A 184 11.13 -5.76 3.63
N ILE A 185 9.91 -6.27 3.76
CA ILE A 185 8.74 -5.51 4.18
C ILE A 185 8.26 -6.06 5.52
N GLU A 186 8.14 -5.16 6.50
CA GLU A 186 7.61 -5.54 7.81
C GLU A 186 6.11 -5.78 7.73
N ALA A 187 5.61 -6.70 8.56
CA ALA A 187 4.18 -6.88 8.66
C ALA A 187 3.50 -5.64 9.27
N PRO A 188 2.29 -5.27 8.82
CA PRO A 188 1.57 -4.15 9.42
C PRO A 188 1.25 -4.46 10.89
N ALA A 189 1.56 -3.51 11.76
CA ALA A 189 1.35 -3.57 13.19
C ALA A 189 0.44 -2.42 13.68
N ASP A 190 0.52 -1.27 13.03
CA ASP A 190 -0.21 -0.05 13.35
C ASP A 190 -1.18 0.36 12.23
N LEU A 191 -2.21 1.15 12.55
CA LEU A 191 -3.17 1.65 11.56
C LEU A 191 -2.49 2.52 10.49
N ARG A 192 -1.43 3.26 10.84
CA ARG A 192 -0.63 4.03 9.87
C ARG A 192 0.04 3.17 8.80
N ASP A 193 0.25 1.89 9.06
CA ASP A 193 0.87 0.97 8.09
C ASP A 193 -0.07 0.68 6.91
N MET A 194 -1.37 0.98 7.06
CA MET A 194 -2.33 1.01 5.95
C MET A 194 -2.12 2.20 5.00
N VAL A 195 -1.20 3.11 5.34
CA VAL A 195 -0.82 4.27 4.54
C VAL A 195 0.65 4.19 4.12
N TRP A 196 1.54 3.94 5.08
CA TRP A 196 2.98 3.85 4.87
C TRP A 196 3.55 2.61 5.56
N LEU A 197 4.02 1.64 4.77
CA LEU A 197 4.51 0.36 5.26
C LEU A 197 6.04 0.39 5.39
N PRO A 198 6.62 0.14 6.58
CA PRO A 198 8.08 0.13 6.76
C PRO A 198 8.76 -0.94 5.89
N ALA A 199 9.88 -0.56 5.27
CA ALA A 199 10.65 -1.44 4.40
C ALA A 199 12.15 -1.16 4.50
N ASN A 200 12.93 -2.22 4.29
CA ASN A 200 14.37 -2.18 4.16
C ASN A 200 14.75 -2.52 2.74
N PHE A 201 15.66 -1.72 2.18
CA PHE A 201 16.10 -1.83 0.80
C PHE A 201 17.56 -2.20 0.75
N MET A 202 17.89 -3.11 -0.17
CA MET A 202 19.21 -3.30 -0.72
C MET A 202 19.11 -2.96 -2.21
N TRP A 203 20.05 -2.16 -2.70
CA TRP A 203 20.14 -1.74 -4.10
C TRP A 203 21.03 -2.68 -4.89
N SER A 204 20.87 -2.70 -6.22
CA SER A 204 21.71 -3.51 -7.11
C SER A 204 23.20 -3.14 -7.09
N ASN A 205 23.54 -1.95 -6.58
CA ASN A 205 24.92 -1.51 -6.37
C ASN A 205 25.47 -1.84 -4.96
N GLY A 206 24.73 -2.61 -4.15
CA GLY A 206 25.13 -3.04 -2.81
C GLY A 206 24.81 -2.05 -1.68
N GLY A 207 24.38 -0.83 -1.98
CA GLY A 207 23.95 0.12 -0.94
C GLY A 207 22.67 -0.34 -0.24
N THR A 208 22.46 0.07 1.01
CA THR A 208 21.23 -0.20 1.77
C THR A 208 20.53 1.08 2.21
N ALA A 209 19.23 0.98 2.47
CA ALA A 209 18.45 2.08 3.05
C ALA A 209 17.25 1.55 3.85
N VAL A 210 16.78 2.34 4.80
CA VAL A 210 15.48 2.16 5.44
C VAL A 210 14.51 3.19 4.85
N GLY A 211 13.28 2.77 4.60
CA GLY A 211 12.26 3.64 4.05
C GLY A 211 10.85 3.15 4.35
N MET A 212 9.89 3.75 3.68
CA MET A 212 8.48 3.34 3.75
C MET A 212 7.91 3.23 2.33
N LEU A 213 7.09 2.22 2.10
CA LEU A 213 6.32 2.04 0.88
C LEU A 213 4.93 2.67 1.06
N PHE A 214 4.36 3.21 -0.02
CA PHE A 214 2.97 3.64 0.01
C PHE A 214 2.06 2.41 -0.15
N THR A 215 1.29 2.09 0.89
CA THR A 215 0.42 0.91 0.93
C THR A 215 -0.78 1.02 -0.01
N ARG A 216 -1.23 2.25 -0.28
CA ARG A 216 -2.41 2.53 -1.10
C ARG A 216 -2.11 3.35 -2.32
N TYR A 217 -2.88 3.16 -3.39
CA TYR A 217 -2.82 4.00 -4.59
C TYR A 217 -3.25 5.46 -4.30
N PRO A 218 -2.75 6.44 -5.08
CA PRO A 218 -3.12 7.85 -4.90
C PRO A 218 -4.64 8.07 -5.05
N GLY A 219 -5.25 8.82 -4.14
CA GLY A 219 -6.68 9.15 -4.16
C GLY A 219 -7.55 8.19 -3.34
N SER A 220 -6.99 7.10 -2.81
CA SER A 220 -7.72 6.11 -2.00
C SER A 220 -8.39 6.70 -0.76
N GLU A 221 -7.80 7.76 -0.19
CA GLU A 221 -8.35 8.51 0.93
C GLU A 221 -9.71 9.17 0.62
N SER A 222 -9.96 9.50 -0.66
CA SER A 222 -11.18 10.17 -1.11
C SER A 222 -12.32 9.19 -1.44
N SER A 223 -12.06 7.87 -1.37
CA SER A 223 -13.09 6.87 -1.60
C SER A 223 -14.20 6.95 -0.55
N LYS A 224 -15.44 6.65 -0.96
CA LYS A 224 -16.58 6.48 -0.03
C LYS A 224 -16.60 5.09 0.62
N ASP A 225 -15.85 4.14 0.06
CA ASP A 225 -15.70 2.80 0.59
C ASP A 225 -14.58 2.76 1.64
N GLY A 226 -14.94 2.52 2.89
CA GLY A 226 -14.00 2.46 4.00
C GLY A 226 -12.99 1.31 3.90
N LEU A 227 -13.28 0.25 3.14
CA LEU A 227 -12.33 -0.85 2.88
C LEU A 227 -11.21 -0.42 1.93
N VAL A 228 -11.53 0.43 0.94
CA VAL A 228 -10.53 1.08 0.07
C VAL A 228 -9.67 2.03 0.90
N GLN A 229 -10.30 2.85 1.76
CA GLN A 229 -9.56 3.74 2.66
C GLN A 229 -8.64 2.96 3.60
N LEU A 230 -9.05 1.80 4.12
CA LEU A 230 -8.27 0.98 5.04
C LEU A 230 -7.30 0.01 4.37
N ALA A 231 -7.08 0.11 3.05
CA ALA A 231 -6.21 -0.79 2.29
C ALA A 231 -6.61 -2.28 2.39
N ARG A 232 -7.89 -2.59 2.59
CA ARG A 232 -8.40 -3.99 2.65
C ARG A 232 -8.99 -4.49 1.36
N LYS A 233 -9.12 -3.59 0.39
CA LYS A 233 -9.72 -3.82 -0.92
C LYS A 233 -8.94 -3.02 -1.95
N THR A 234 -8.93 -3.50 -3.17
CA THR A 234 -8.45 -2.75 -4.34
C THR A 234 -9.58 -2.66 -5.34
N ASP A 235 -9.92 -1.44 -5.71
CA ASP A 235 -10.88 -1.14 -6.78
C ASP A 235 -10.12 -0.67 -8.01
N TRP A 236 -10.57 -1.14 -9.17
CA TRP A 236 -9.99 -0.82 -10.46
C TRP A 236 -10.95 0.03 -11.27
N SER A 237 -10.38 0.99 -11.99
CA SER A 237 -11.06 1.78 -13.01
C SER A 237 -10.16 1.89 -14.23
N GLU A 238 -10.73 2.18 -15.38
CA GLU A 238 -9.96 2.46 -16.59
C GLU A 238 -9.96 3.96 -16.88
N ASP A 239 -8.82 4.49 -17.33
CA ASP A 239 -8.78 5.84 -17.89
C ASP A 239 -9.30 5.87 -19.34
N GLU A 240 -9.33 7.07 -19.95
CA GLU A 240 -9.82 7.24 -21.34
C GLU A 240 -9.02 6.46 -22.39
N ALA A 241 -7.80 6.02 -22.05
CA ALA A 241 -6.95 5.21 -22.93
C ALA A 241 -6.96 3.72 -22.54
N GLY A 242 -7.82 3.30 -21.61
CA GLY A 242 -7.93 1.91 -21.14
C GLY A 242 -6.84 1.50 -20.14
N ALA A 243 -6.10 2.44 -19.57
CA ALA A 243 -5.08 2.13 -18.56
C ALA A 243 -5.75 1.81 -17.23
N SER A 244 -5.31 0.73 -16.56
CA SER A 244 -5.86 0.32 -15.27
C SER A 244 -5.33 1.23 -14.15
N ILE A 245 -6.25 1.90 -13.45
CA ILE A 245 -6.00 2.82 -12.36
C ILE A 245 -6.59 2.25 -11.07
N GLY A 246 -5.72 2.04 -10.08
CA GLY A 246 -6.10 1.44 -8.81
C GLY A 246 -6.51 2.48 -7.76
N LEU A 247 -7.43 2.09 -6.89
CA LEU A 247 -7.72 2.68 -5.59
C LEU A 247 -7.67 1.59 -4.52
N GLY A 248 -7.23 1.92 -3.32
CA GLY A 248 -7.11 0.97 -2.21
C GLY A 248 -5.74 0.34 -2.15
N GLN A 249 -5.65 -0.92 -1.73
CA GLN A 249 -4.36 -1.60 -1.50
C GLN A 249 -3.54 -1.69 -2.80
N ARG A 250 -2.25 -1.41 -2.73
CA ARG A 250 -1.32 -1.62 -3.85
C ARG A 250 -1.11 -3.10 -4.13
N LEU A 251 -1.02 -3.45 -5.40
CA LEU A 251 -0.71 -4.80 -5.88
C LEU A 251 0.58 -4.76 -6.71
N LEU A 252 1.49 -5.69 -6.44
CA LEU A 252 2.57 -6.03 -7.35
C LEU A 252 2.08 -7.12 -8.29
N MET A 253 2.34 -6.98 -9.59
CA MET A 253 1.95 -7.92 -10.63
C MET A 253 3.19 -8.54 -11.25
N THR A 254 3.14 -9.84 -11.49
CA THR A 254 4.17 -10.62 -12.20
C THR A 254 3.52 -11.55 -13.22
N ASP A 255 4.32 -12.31 -13.98
CA ASP A 255 3.85 -13.43 -14.80
C ASP A 255 3.24 -14.58 -13.99
N ALA A 256 3.58 -14.70 -12.71
CA ALA A 256 3.07 -15.75 -11.82
C ALA A 256 1.78 -15.37 -11.08
N GLY A 257 1.48 -14.08 -10.93
CA GLY A 257 0.24 -13.60 -10.34
C GLY A 257 0.30 -12.19 -9.75
N ASP A 258 -0.72 -11.88 -8.95
CA ASP A 258 -0.89 -10.58 -8.29
C ASP A 258 -0.69 -10.73 -6.77
N TYR A 259 0.08 -9.83 -6.19
CA TYR A 259 0.53 -9.89 -4.80
C TYR A 259 0.17 -8.59 -4.07
N PRO A 260 -0.83 -8.61 -3.18
CA PRO A 260 -1.19 -7.45 -2.37
C PRO A 260 -0.03 -7.03 -1.46
N ILE A 261 0.34 -5.75 -1.46
CA ILE A 261 1.58 -5.29 -0.81
C ILE A 261 1.65 -5.62 0.70
N LEU A 262 0.50 -5.72 1.39
CA LEU A 262 0.46 -6.05 2.82
C LEU A 262 0.79 -7.51 3.11
N SER A 263 0.68 -8.43 2.15
CA SER A 263 1.10 -9.83 2.31
C SER A 263 2.57 -10.04 1.95
N VAL A 264 3.18 -9.16 1.14
CA VAL A 264 4.57 -9.28 0.71
C VAL A 264 5.53 -9.08 1.89
N ARG A 265 6.47 -10.01 2.08
CA ARG A 265 7.54 -9.94 3.10
C ARG A 265 8.91 -9.74 2.49
N SER A 266 9.13 -10.25 1.28
CA SER A 266 10.32 -9.92 0.52
C SER A 266 10.04 -9.87 -0.98
N LEU A 267 10.76 -8.99 -1.67
CA LEU A 267 10.85 -8.92 -3.12
C LEU A 267 12.34 -8.91 -3.48
N ARG A 268 12.83 -10.00 -4.06
CA ARG A 268 14.23 -10.20 -4.48
C ARG A 268 14.33 -10.16 -5.99
N LEU A 269 15.29 -9.41 -6.53
CA LEU A 269 15.47 -9.22 -7.97
C LEU A 269 16.91 -9.49 -8.39
N GLY A 270 17.11 -10.06 -9.58
CA GLY A 270 18.45 -10.36 -10.10
C GLY A 270 19.05 -11.68 -9.60
N GLY A 271 18.21 -12.68 -9.27
CA GLY A 271 18.66 -14.02 -8.88
C GLY A 271 18.89 -14.21 -7.37
N PRO A 272 19.44 -15.37 -6.93
CA PRO A 272 19.70 -15.68 -5.51
C PRO A 272 20.68 -14.70 -4.87
N LEU A 273 20.53 -14.42 -3.57
CA LEU A 273 21.46 -13.56 -2.81
C LEU A 273 22.82 -14.21 -2.65
N THR A 274 23.90 -13.45 -2.85
CA THR A 274 25.26 -13.90 -2.57
C THR A 274 25.48 -14.05 -1.06
N ASP A 275 26.50 -14.81 -0.66
CA ASP A 275 26.83 -14.98 0.76
C ASP A 275 27.14 -13.64 1.44
N GLU A 276 27.79 -12.71 0.74
CA GLU A 276 28.08 -11.36 1.23
C GLU A 276 26.79 -10.56 1.46
N GLU A 277 25.86 -10.56 0.50
CA GLU A 277 24.56 -9.90 0.63
C GLU A 277 23.76 -10.48 1.82
N GLN A 278 23.80 -11.81 2.00
CA GLN A 278 23.14 -12.48 3.12
C GLN A 278 23.77 -12.08 4.48
N GLN A 279 25.10 -11.95 4.54
CA GLN A 279 25.80 -11.48 5.73
C GLN A 279 25.44 -10.03 6.07
N THR A 280 25.40 -9.13 5.08
CA THR A 280 24.95 -7.75 5.29
C THR A 280 23.54 -7.69 5.87
N ILE A 281 22.60 -8.47 5.31
CA ILE A 281 21.22 -8.54 5.82
C ILE A 281 21.18 -9.05 7.26
N ALA A 282 21.97 -10.07 7.58
CA ALA A 282 22.04 -10.63 8.93
C ALA A 282 22.61 -9.61 9.94
N MET A 283 23.67 -8.89 9.59
CA MET A 283 24.26 -7.85 10.43
C MET A 283 23.28 -6.68 10.67
N ASP A 284 22.59 -6.22 9.63
CA ASP A 284 21.56 -5.18 9.76
C ASP A 284 20.40 -5.63 10.66
N ARG A 285 19.96 -6.89 10.55
CA ARG A 285 18.96 -7.48 11.46
C ARG A 285 19.45 -7.51 12.91
N MET A 286 20.70 -7.92 13.15
CA MET A 286 21.28 -7.95 14.49
C MET A 286 21.38 -6.55 15.10
N ALA A 287 21.89 -5.57 14.35
CA ALA A 287 22.01 -4.18 14.79
C ALA A 287 20.65 -3.58 15.22
N ARG A 288 19.57 -3.94 14.52
CA ARG A 288 18.20 -3.53 14.87
C ARG A 288 17.64 -4.25 16.09
N SER A 289 17.91 -5.56 16.24
CA SER A 289 17.48 -6.31 17.42
C SER A 289 18.13 -5.85 18.72
N GLY A 290 19.27 -5.14 18.64
CA GLY A 290 20.01 -4.60 19.78
C GLY A 290 19.86 -3.09 20.03
N GLY A 291 19.00 -2.37 19.28
CA GLY A 291 18.96 -0.89 19.30
C GLY A 291 17.56 -0.27 19.28
N ILE A 292 17.27 0.50 20.33
CA ILE A 292 16.12 1.40 20.59
C ILE A 292 14.76 0.71 20.90
N PRO A 293 14.41 0.55 22.19
CA PRO A 293 13.02 0.39 22.64
C PRO A 293 12.19 1.62 22.24
N GLY A 294 10.99 1.42 21.67
CA GLY A 294 10.03 2.51 21.44
C GLY A 294 9.57 2.76 20.00
N LEU A 295 10.00 1.94 19.01
CA LEU A 295 9.33 1.92 17.69
C LEU A 295 8.13 0.96 17.64
N GLY A 296 8.06 0.02 18.59
CA GLY A 296 6.81 -0.66 18.91
C GLY A 296 6.07 0.21 19.93
N GLY A 297 4.98 0.83 19.52
CA GLY A 297 4.00 1.32 20.50
C GLY A 297 3.73 0.18 21.48
N GLY A 298 3.79 0.46 22.79
CA GLY A 298 3.39 -0.49 23.82
C GLY A 298 2.07 -1.16 23.42
N PRO A 299 1.88 -2.44 23.77
CA PRO A 299 1.01 -3.36 23.04
C PRO A 299 -0.34 -2.71 22.75
N PRO A 300 -0.69 -2.40 21.48
CA PRO A 300 -2.09 -2.32 21.15
C PRO A 300 -2.62 -3.73 21.38
N GLY A 301 -3.68 -3.90 22.17
CA GLY A 301 -4.30 -5.21 22.36
C GLY A 301 -4.43 -5.87 21.00
N ASN A 302 -3.83 -7.06 20.83
CA ASN A 302 -3.69 -7.79 19.56
C ASN A 302 -4.99 -7.65 18.74
N VAL A 303 -5.00 -6.75 17.76
CA VAL A 303 -6.11 -6.67 16.80
C VAL A 303 -5.60 -7.30 15.52
N SER A 304 -5.98 -8.57 15.32
CA SER A 304 -5.89 -9.20 14.02
C SER A 304 -6.74 -8.39 13.03
N PHE A 305 -6.08 -7.72 12.08
CA PHE A 305 -6.75 -7.08 10.94
C PHE A 305 -7.04 -8.14 9.86
N SER A 306 -7.66 -9.26 10.24
CA SER A 306 -8.07 -10.35 9.34
C SER A 306 -9.48 -10.10 8.80
N GLY A 307 -9.66 -8.99 8.07
CA GLY A 307 -10.79 -8.85 7.16
C GLY A 307 -10.36 -9.41 5.81
N GLY A 308 -11.10 -10.37 5.25
CA GLY A 308 -10.72 -11.08 4.03
C GLY A 308 -10.32 -10.14 2.90
N LEU A 309 -9.14 -10.40 2.32
CA LEU A 309 -8.65 -9.71 1.13
C LEU A 309 -9.55 -10.13 -0.05
N THR A 310 -10.28 -9.18 -0.63
CA THR A 310 -10.99 -9.39 -1.90
C THR A 310 -10.35 -8.49 -2.96
N ALA A 311 -9.62 -9.12 -3.88
CA ALA A 311 -9.23 -8.48 -5.14
C ALA A 311 -10.19 -9.03 -6.21
N ARG A 312 -10.96 -8.15 -6.87
CA ARG A 312 -11.63 -8.51 -8.13
C ARG A 312 -10.68 -8.23 -9.28
N LYS A 313 -10.62 -9.13 -10.26
CA LYS A 313 -9.77 -8.94 -11.43
C LYS A 313 -10.40 -7.91 -12.39
N PRO A 314 -9.60 -7.16 -13.16
CA PRO A 314 -10.11 -6.44 -14.32
C PRO A 314 -10.74 -7.45 -15.29
N GLY A 315 -12.05 -7.32 -15.56
CA GLY A 315 -12.79 -8.17 -16.50
C GLY A 315 -13.87 -9.08 -15.90
N ASP A 316 -14.02 -9.14 -14.58
CA ASP A 316 -15.17 -9.85 -13.98
C ASP A 316 -16.45 -9.06 -14.24
N ALA A 317 -17.36 -9.63 -15.03
CA ALA A 317 -18.67 -9.05 -15.32
C ALA A 317 -19.46 -8.82 -14.02
N PRO A 318 -20.27 -7.75 -13.92
CA PRO A 318 -21.09 -7.53 -12.74
C PRO A 318 -22.01 -8.73 -12.55
N ASP A 319 -22.05 -9.28 -11.32
CA ASP A 319 -23.05 -10.27 -10.93
C ASP A 319 -24.42 -9.77 -11.37
N GLY A 320 -25.00 -10.46 -12.36
CA GLY A 320 -26.34 -10.19 -12.85
C GLY A 320 -27.35 -10.34 -11.72
N PRO A 321 -28.50 -9.67 -11.79
CA PRO A 321 -29.51 -9.77 -10.75
C PRO A 321 -29.90 -11.24 -10.58
N SER A 322 -29.75 -11.74 -9.35
CA SER A 322 -30.21 -13.07 -8.93
C SER A 322 -31.65 -13.29 -9.41
N GLU A 323 -31.86 -14.28 -10.27
CA GLU A 323 -33.19 -14.74 -10.65
C GLU A 323 -33.98 -15.12 -9.40
N PRO A 324 -35.28 -14.75 -9.32
CA PRO A 324 -36.11 -15.13 -8.21
C PRO A 324 -36.34 -16.65 -8.26
N THR A 325 -36.04 -17.32 -7.14
CA THR A 325 -36.30 -18.74 -6.95
C THR A 325 -37.78 -19.05 -7.16
N ASP A 326 -38.04 -19.84 -8.19
CA ASP A 326 -39.34 -20.39 -8.57
C ASP A 326 -39.89 -21.25 -7.41
N ALA A 327 -41.01 -20.82 -6.84
CA ALA A 327 -41.75 -21.59 -5.85
C ALA A 327 -42.59 -22.64 -6.58
N GLY A 328 -42.01 -23.82 -6.77
CA GLY A 328 -42.73 -25.00 -7.25
C GLY A 328 -43.90 -25.38 -6.33
N PRO A 329 -45.06 -25.77 -6.87
CA PRO A 329 -46.28 -25.95 -6.10
C PRO A 329 -46.29 -27.29 -5.36
N ASN A 330 -46.79 -27.25 -4.12
CA ASN A 330 -47.03 -28.42 -3.30
C ASN A 330 -48.24 -29.21 -3.85
N ALA A 331 -47.97 -30.39 -4.41
CA ALA A 331 -48.98 -31.34 -4.85
C ALA A 331 -49.09 -32.50 -3.86
N GLY A 332 -50.21 -32.51 -3.14
CA GLY A 332 -50.86 -33.66 -2.52
C GLY A 332 -52.29 -33.19 -2.28
N GLY A 333 -53.37 -33.85 -2.71
CA GLY A 333 -53.62 -35.25 -3.00
C GLY A 333 -55.08 -35.46 -2.56
N ASP A 334 -55.89 -35.96 -3.49
CA ASP A 334 -57.19 -36.63 -3.30
C ASP A 334 -58.45 -35.82 -2.88
N ALA A 335 -59.45 -35.75 -3.77
CA ALA A 335 -60.70 -36.54 -3.67
C ALA A 335 -61.74 -36.14 -4.75
N ASP A 336 -62.51 -37.16 -5.21
CA ASP A 336 -63.70 -37.16 -6.07
C ASP A 336 -63.56 -36.69 -7.54
N GLY A 337 -64.02 -37.39 -8.57
CA GLY A 337 -64.94 -38.53 -8.68
C GLY A 337 -65.72 -38.38 -10.00
N GLY A 338 -65.71 -39.39 -10.87
CA GLY A 338 -66.48 -39.40 -12.13
C GLY A 338 -65.72 -39.95 -13.33
#